data_AF-A0A7S0HS55-F1
#
_entry.id   AF-A0A7S0HS55-F1
#
_cell.length_a   1.000
_cell.length_b   1.000
_cell.length_c   1.000
_cell.angle_alpha   90.00
_cell.angle_beta   90.00
_cell.angle_gamma   90.00
#
_symmetry.space_group_name_H-M   'P 1'
#
loop_
_entity.id
_entity.type
_entity.pdbx_description
1 polymer ?
#
loop_
_entity_poly.entity_id
_entity_poly.type
_entity_poly.pdbx_seq_one_letter_code
_entity_poly.pdbx_strand_id
1 'polypeptide(L)'
;KEGGDAAAGIKGTRSSAGQVEHAECTEQLTLLTATWITQALFTIAALLMLILHKTLTHVEPKLFVGSFIVCAVGSCSYLAKNSGMGELDISGNKMPLVRYIDWAITIPIMLYQLCDLGGADAASTLLVISTFILFLFAAMAALCTERLKSAWCAAACLLYALTVYNLHSEVKDTLSAQDEEARNLFNSLELFCVISWTCYPVVVLLARLKPDIVSRRTEDALIAALDCIAKLGMVGFIVVWAIQTSD
;
A
#
# COMPACT_ATOMS: atom_id res chain seq x y z
N LYS A 1 32.53 -46.45 28.43
CA LYS A 1 32.11 -45.14 28.98
C LYS A 1 31.59 -44.31 27.81
N GLU A 2 30.56 -44.79 27.12
CA GLU A 2 30.00 -44.19 25.90
C GLU A 2 28.50 -44.45 25.96
N GLY A 3 27.68 -43.39 25.99
CA GLY A 3 26.23 -43.52 26.20
C GLY A 3 25.56 -42.24 26.70
N GLY A 4 26.32 -41.22 27.09
CA GLY A 4 25.79 -39.93 27.55
C GLY A 4 25.50 -38.91 26.43
N ASP A 5 26.16 -38.98 25.28
CA ASP A 5 26.15 -37.89 24.29
C ASP A 5 24.96 -37.92 23.30
N ALA A 6 24.38 -39.08 23.02
CA ALA A 6 23.29 -39.18 22.04
C ALA A 6 21.97 -38.56 22.54
N ALA A 7 21.70 -38.60 23.86
CA ALA A 7 20.45 -38.10 24.42
C ALA A 7 20.39 -36.56 24.54
N ALA A 8 21.55 -35.89 24.66
CA ALA A 8 21.64 -34.44 24.70
C ALA A 8 21.38 -33.81 23.32
N GLY A 9 21.89 -34.43 22.25
CA GLY A 9 21.66 -33.99 20.87
C GLY A 9 20.19 -34.09 20.42
N ILE A 10 19.47 -35.13 20.87
CA ILE A 10 18.05 -35.37 20.54
C ILE A 10 17.12 -34.39 21.27
N LYS A 11 17.42 -34.02 22.53
CA LYS A 11 16.66 -33.00 23.26
C LYS A 11 16.86 -31.60 22.68
N GLY A 12 18.09 -31.26 22.27
CA GLY A 12 18.40 -29.97 21.63
C GLY A 12 17.69 -29.78 20.29
N THR A 13 17.68 -30.79 19.43
CA THR A 13 16.99 -30.77 18.13
C THR A 13 15.46 -30.75 18.26
N ARG A 14 14.89 -31.44 19.25
CA ARG A 14 13.44 -31.44 19.48
C ARG A 14 12.94 -30.11 20.06
N SER A 15 13.76 -29.45 20.89
CA SER A 15 13.46 -28.12 21.42
C SER A 15 13.57 -27.04 20.34
N SER A 16 14.57 -27.10 19.46
CA SER A 16 14.71 -26.14 18.36
C SER A 16 13.62 -26.32 17.31
N ALA A 17 13.25 -27.55 16.96
CA ALA A 17 12.16 -27.83 16.03
C ALA A 17 10.81 -27.29 16.53
N GLY A 18 10.48 -27.51 17.81
CA GLY A 18 9.25 -26.97 18.41
C GLY A 18 9.22 -25.44 18.49
N GLN A 19 10.37 -24.79 18.69
CA GLN A 19 10.45 -23.32 18.66
C GLN A 19 10.24 -22.74 17.27
N VAL A 20 10.79 -23.38 16.22
CA VAL A 20 10.59 -22.98 14.83
C VAL A 20 9.12 -23.17 14.42
N GLU A 21 8.53 -24.32 14.73
CA GLU A 21 7.14 -24.63 14.40
C GLU A 21 6.15 -23.66 15.09
N HIS A 22 6.42 -23.31 16.36
CA HIS A 22 5.62 -22.31 17.08
C HIS A 22 5.77 -20.89 16.48
N ALA A 23 6.99 -20.50 16.09
CA ALA A 23 7.24 -19.19 15.47
C ALA A 23 6.51 -19.06 14.12
N GLU A 24 6.57 -20.09 13.29
CA GLU A 24 5.86 -20.13 12.01
C GLU A 24 4.34 -20.09 12.19
N CYS A 25 3.79 -20.83 13.16
CA CYS A 25 2.37 -20.81 13.50
C CYS A 25 1.92 -19.41 13.96
N THR A 26 2.71 -18.77 14.83
CA THR A 26 2.43 -17.42 15.36
C THR A 26 2.43 -16.38 14.24
N GLU A 27 3.41 -16.46 13.33
CA GLU A 27 3.53 -15.54 12.19
C GLU A 27 2.38 -15.73 11.19
N GLN A 28 2.01 -16.98 10.91
CA GLN A 28 0.88 -17.30 10.05
C GLN A 28 -0.44 -16.80 10.64
N LEU A 29 -0.66 -17.00 11.94
CA LEU A 29 -1.83 -16.48 12.63
C LEU A 29 -1.87 -14.95 12.58
N THR A 30 -0.72 -14.30 12.83
CA THR A 30 -0.60 -12.83 12.77
C THR A 30 -0.96 -12.29 11.39
N LEU A 31 -0.42 -12.90 10.32
CA LEU A 31 -0.76 -12.53 8.95
C LEU A 31 -2.26 -12.69 8.67
N LEU A 32 -2.82 -13.86 9.02
CA LEU A 32 -4.23 -14.15 8.78
C LEU A 32 -5.13 -13.15 9.51
N THR A 33 -4.85 -12.87 10.79
CA THR A 33 -5.59 -11.88 11.57
C THR A 33 -5.45 -10.49 10.96
N ALA A 34 -4.25 -10.07 10.55
CA ALA A 34 -4.01 -8.77 9.94
C ALA A 34 -4.80 -8.59 8.64
N THR A 35 -4.82 -9.59 7.75
CA THR A 35 -5.51 -9.48 6.45
C THR A 35 -7.03 -9.52 6.57
N TRP A 36 -7.59 -10.28 7.53
CA TRP A 36 -9.04 -10.23 7.83
C TRP A 36 -9.47 -8.90 8.45
N ILE A 37 -8.69 -8.37 9.41
CA ILE A 37 -8.97 -7.04 9.99
C ILE A 37 -8.91 -5.98 8.88
N THR A 38 -7.88 -6.02 8.04
CA THR A 38 -7.71 -5.08 6.93
C THR A 38 -8.90 -5.12 5.97
N GLN A 39 -9.37 -6.32 5.60
CA GLN A 39 -10.57 -6.50 4.77
C GLN A 39 -11.81 -5.88 5.39
N ALA A 40 -12.04 -6.12 6.69
CA ALA A 40 -13.20 -5.58 7.40
C ALA A 40 -13.15 -4.04 7.47
N LEU A 41 -11.99 -3.47 7.80
CA LEU A 41 -11.80 -2.02 7.86
C LEU A 41 -12.06 -1.35 6.51
N PHE A 42 -11.54 -1.93 5.41
CA PHE A 42 -11.81 -1.42 4.07
C PHE A 42 -13.28 -1.49 3.69
N THR A 43 -13.97 -2.55 4.08
CA THR A 43 -15.41 -2.71 3.83
C THR A 43 -16.21 -1.64 4.57
N ILE A 44 -15.91 -1.42 5.84
CA ILE A 44 -16.56 -0.39 6.66
C ILE A 44 -16.31 0.99 6.06
N ALA A 45 -15.06 1.30 5.69
CA ALA A 45 -14.71 2.58 5.08
C ALA A 45 -15.40 2.79 3.73
N ALA A 46 -15.48 1.76 2.88
CA ALA A 46 -16.20 1.85 1.61
C ALA A 46 -17.69 2.17 1.81
N LEU A 47 -18.35 1.48 2.75
CA LEU A 47 -19.75 1.76 3.08
C LEU A 47 -19.93 3.17 3.67
N LEU A 48 -19.02 3.60 4.54
CA LEU A 48 -19.01 4.96 5.09
C LEU A 48 -18.92 6.01 3.97
N MET A 49 -18.00 5.86 3.01
CA MET A 49 -17.84 6.82 1.91
C MET A 49 -19.08 6.87 1.01
N LEU A 50 -19.76 5.75 0.78
CA LEU A 50 -21.04 5.73 0.05
C LEU A 50 -22.16 6.45 0.81
N ILE A 51 -22.21 6.28 2.14
CA ILE A 51 -23.19 6.97 2.98
C ILE A 51 -22.90 8.47 2.96
N LEU A 52 -21.65 8.87 3.22
CA LEU A 52 -21.24 10.28 3.22
C LEU A 52 -21.48 10.96 1.88
N HIS A 53 -21.22 10.28 0.77
CA HIS A 53 -21.57 10.79 -0.57
C HIS A 53 -23.06 11.15 -0.71
N LYS A 54 -23.95 10.35 -0.09
CA LYS A 54 -25.39 10.58 -0.15
C LYS A 54 -25.89 11.60 0.89
N THR A 55 -25.17 11.79 1.99
CA THR A 55 -25.59 12.69 3.09
C THR A 55 -24.98 14.08 2.96
N LEU A 56 -23.72 14.19 2.56
CA LEU A 56 -22.98 15.44 2.44
C LEU A 56 -22.98 15.90 0.98
N THR A 57 -24.16 16.24 0.45
CA THR A 57 -24.34 16.62 -0.97
C THR A 57 -23.75 17.98 -1.35
N HIS A 58 -23.27 18.75 -0.37
CA HIS A 58 -22.58 20.03 -0.59
C HIS A 58 -21.10 19.86 -0.91
N VAL A 59 -20.50 18.70 -0.58
CA VAL A 59 -19.09 18.39 -0.84
C VAL A 59 -18.95 17.83 -2.25
N GLU A 60 -17.83 18.16 -2.90
CA GLU A 60 -17.47 17.64 -4.22
C GLU A 60 -17.57 16.09 -4.27
N PRO A 61 -18.47 15.54 -5.12
CA PRO A 61 -18.71 14.10 -5.17
C PRO A 61 -17.48 13.25 -5.50
N LYS A 62 -16.53 13.82 -6.26
CA LYS A 62 -15.34 13.12 -6.74
C LYS A 62 -14.47 12.60 -5.59
N LEU A 63 -14.32 13.36 -4.50
CA LEU A 63 -13.50 12.97 -3.35
C LEU A 63 -14.09 11.74 -2.64
N PHE A 64 -15.42 11.70 -2.47
CA PHE A 64 -16.07 10.56 -1.84
C PHE A 64 -16.14 9.34 -2.75
N VAL A 65 -16.45 9.53 -4.04
CA VAL A 65 -16.53 8.43 -5.00
C VAL A 65 -15.15 7.79 -5.22
N GLY A 66 -14.09 8.59 -5.37
CA GLY A 66 -12.73 8.07 -5.49
C GLY A 66 -12.31 7.27 -4.26
N SER A 67 -12.59 7.79 -3.06
CA SER A 67 -12.27 7.14 -1.79
C SER A 67 -13.06 5.85 -1.58
N PHE A 68 -14.34 5.83 -1.98
CA PHE A 68 -15.15 4.62 -2.01
C PHE A 68 -14.49 3.54 -2.90
N ILE A 69 -14.10 3.89 -4.12
CA ILE A 69 -13.47 2.94 -5.05
C ILE A 69 -12.15 2.40 -4.45
N VAL A 70 -11.32 3.28 -3.88
CA VAL A 70 -10.06 2.89 -3.22
C VAL A 70 -10.32 1.86 -2.11
N CYS A 71 -11.28 2.11 -1.23
CA CYS A 71 -11.63 1.18 -0.15
C CYS A 71 -12.31 -0.09 -0.65
N ALA A 72 -13.18 -0.01 -1.67
CA ALA A 72 -13.84 -1.18 -2.24
C ALA A 72 -12.85 -2.13 -2.92
N VAL A 73 -11.90 -1.58 -3.69
CA VAL A 73 -10.82 -2.36 -4.30
C VAL A 73 -9.92 -2.96 -3.23
N GLY A 74 -9.56 -2.20 -2.19
CA GLY A 74 -8.83 -2.73 -1.04
C GLY A 74 -9.57 -3.90 -0.39
N SER A 75 -10.87 -3.77 -0.12
CA SER A 75 -11.68 -4.84 0.46
C SER A 75 -11.68 -6.10 -0.42
N CYS A 76 -11.91 -5.94 -1.73
CA CYS A 76 -11.89 -7.06 -2.68
C CYS A 76 -10.51 -7.72 -2.75
N SER A 77 -9.42 -6.95 -2.74
CA SER A 77 -8.06 -7.46 -2.80
C SER A 77 -7.69 -8.29 -1.57
N TYR A 78 -8.05 -7.81 -0.38
CA TYR A 78 -7.84 -8.58 0.86
C TYR A 78 -8.76 -9.78 0.97
N LEU A 79 -10.00 -9.71 0.45
CA LEU A 79 -10.87 -10.88 0.34
C LEU A 79 -10.29 -11.96 -0.58
N ALA A 80 -9.77 -11.56 -1.76
CA ALA A 80 -9.10 -12.47 -2.68
C ALA A 80 -7.89 -13.13 -2.01
N LYS A 81 -7.06 -12.35 -1.31
CA LYS A 81 -5.92 -12.86 -0.53
C LYS A 81 -6.34 -13.84 0.55
N ASN A 82 -7.37 -13.52 1.32
CA ASN A 82 -7.91 -14.39 2.38
C ASN A 82 -8.50 -15.69 1.81
N SER A 83 -8.95 -15.66 0.55
CA SER A 83 -9.47 -16.84 -0.18
C SER A 83 -8.35 -17.70 -0.78
N GLY A 84 -7.08 -17.38 -0.51
CA GLY A 84 -5.93 -18.08 -1.08
C GLY A 84 -5.63 -17.72 -2.54
N MET A 85 -6.29 -16.70 -3.09
CA MET A 85 -6.02 -16.19 -4.43
C MET A 85 -4.96 -15.09 -4.40
N GLY A 86 -4.30 -14.85 -5.53
CA GLY A 86 -3.54 -13.62 -5.75
C GLY A 86 -2.04 -13.69 -5.63
N GLU A 87 -1.46 -14.89 -5.60
CA GLU A 87 -0.04 -15.12 -5.87
C GLU A 87 0.14 -15.80 -7.22
N LEU A 88 1.13 -15.33 -7.99
CA LEU A 88 1.56 -15.93 -9.25
C LEU A 88 2.99 -16.42 -9.09
N ASP A 89 3.26 -17.69 -9.43
CA ASP A 89 4.61 -18.24 -9.44
C ASP A 89 5.30 -17.92 -10.77
N ILE A 90 6.38 -17.15 -10.71
CA ILE A 90 7.22 -16.82 -11.87
C ILE A 90 8.62 -17.36 -11.59
N SER A 91 8.97 -18.48 -12.22
CA SER A 91 10.30 -19.10 -12.09
C SER A 91 10.70 -19.42 -10.64
N GLY A 92 9.76 -19.83 -9.79
CA GLY A 92 9.99 -20.14 -8.37
C GLY A 92 9.86 -18.92 -7.45
N ASN A 93 9.66 -17.72 -7.98
CA ASN A 93 9.38 -16.51 -7.22
C ASN A 93 7.87 -16.26 -7.17
N LYS A 94 7.29 -16.28 -5.97
CA LYS A 94 5.87 -15.93 -5.78
C LYS A 94 5.68 -14.41 -5.85
N MET A 95 5.08 -13.92 -6.92
CA MET A 95 4.68 -12.52 -7.07
C MET A 95 3.27 -12.32 -6.48
N PRO A 96 3.06 -11.35 -5.56
CA PRO A 96 1.73 -11.05 -5.01
C PRO A 96 0.89 -10.26 -6.02
N LEU A 97 0.42 -10.92 -7.08
CA LEU A 97 -0.28 -10.32 -8.21
C LEU A 97 -1.47 -9.43 -7.79
N VAL A 98 -2.32 -9.88 -6.86
CA VAL A 98 -3.49 -9.10 -6.43
C VAL A 98 -3.10 -7.78 -5.77
N ARG A 99 -1.98 -7.73 -5.05
CA ARG A 99 -1.43 -6.48 -4.49
C ARG A 99 -1.09 -5.47 -5.58
N TYR A 100 -0.45 -5.93 -6.65
CA TYR A 100 -0.08 -5.05 -7.76
C TYR A 100 -1.30 -4.59 -8.57
N ILE A 101 -2.33 -5.43 -8.69
CA ILE A 101 -3.62 -5.05 -9.30
C ILE A 101 -4.34 -4.00 -8.45
N ASP A 102 -4.38 -4.17 -7.12
CA ASP A 102 -4.89 -3.16 -6.19
C ASP A 102 -4.20 -1.82 -6.47
N TRP A 103 -2.87 -1.78 -6.38
CA TRP A 103 -2.11 -0.55 -6.52
C TRP A 103 -2.23 0.09 -7.92
N ALA A 104 -2.33 -0.73 -8.97
CA ALA A 104 -2.57 -0.27 -10.34
C ALA A 104 -3.92 0.46 -10.49
N ILE A 105 -4.89 0.20 -9.60
CA ILE A 105 -6.20 0.83 -9.63
C ILE A 105 -6.28 1.96 -8.59
N THR A 106 -5.89 1.68 -7.34
CA THR A 106 -6.13 2.58 -6.21
C THR A 106 -5.20 3.79 -6.22
N ILE A 107 -3.93 3.63 -6.56
CA ILE A 107 -2.98 4.76 -6.54
C ILE A 107 -3.26 5.79 -7.64
N PRO A 108 -3.57 5.42 -8.91
CA PRO A 108 -4.01 6.40 -9.89
C PRO A 108 -5.22 7.21 -9.46
N ILE A 109 -6.16 6.59 -8.75
CA ILE A 109 -7.34 7.28 -8.19
C ILE A 109 -6.93 8.23 -7.06
N MET A 110 -6.06 7.81 -6.15
CA MET A 110 -5.55 8.68 -5.07
C MET A 110 -4.75 9.86 -5.63
N LEU A 111 -3.90 9.63 -6.64
CA LEU A 111 -3.17 10.67 -7.35
C LEU A 111 -4.12 11.63 -8.07
N TYR A 112 -5.15 11.11 -8.74
CA TYR A 112 -6.19 11.93 -9.34
C TYR A 112 -6.87 12.84 -8.31
N GLN A 113 -7.24 12.31 -7.14
CA GLN A 113 -7.86 13.10 -6.07
C GLN A 113 -6.95 14.23 -5.58
N LEU A 114 -5.64 13.96 -5.42
CA LEU A 114 -4.67 15.00 -5.04
C LEU A 114 -4.53 16.07 -6.13
N CYS A 115 -4.42 15.67 -7.39
CA CYS A 115 -4.34 16.58 -8.52
C CYS A 115 -5.61 17.44 -8.68
N ASP A 116 -6.80 16.84 -8.54
CA ASP A 116 -8.09 17.53 -8.61
C ASP A 116 -8.22 18.54 -7.46
N LEU A 117 -7.84 18.15 -6.24
CA LEU A 117 -7.78 19.05 -5.07
C LEU A 117 -6.78 20.20 -5.27
N GLY A 118 -5.67 19.92 -5.95
CA GLY A 118 -4.66 20.91 -6.31
C GLY A 118 -5.02 21.82 -7.49
N GLY A 119 -6.15 21.56 -8.16
CA GLY A 119 -6.58 22.27 -9.36
C GLY A 119 -5.70 22.02 -10.59
N ALA A 120 -4.97 20.90 -10.64
CA ALA A 120 -4.12 20.55 -11.76
C ALA A 120 -4.96 20.23 -13.01
N ASP A 121 -4.42 20.55 -14.18
CA ASP A 121 -5.06 20.20 -15.45
C ASP A 121 -4.93 18.71 -15.81
N ALA A 122 -5.59 18.30 -16.89
CA ALA A 122 -5.57 16.91 -17.34
C ALA A 122 -4.18 16.43 -17.76
N ALA A 123 -3.34 17.30 -18.32
CA ALA A 123 -2.00 16.93 -18.79
C ALA A 123 -1.06 16.68 -17.60
N SER A 124 -1.09 17.60 -16.62
CA SER A 124 -0.42 17.52 -15.33
C SER A 124 -0.81 16.26 -14.58
N THR A 125 -2.12 16.02 -14.47
CA THR A 125 -2.67 14.82 -13.81
C THR A 125 -2.23 13.54 -14.50
N LEU A 126 -2.27 13.50 -15.84
CA LEU A 126 -1.84 12.35 -16.62
C LEU A 126 -0.34 12.10 -16.47
N LEU A 127 0.49 13.15 -16.40
CA LEU A 127 1.93 13.03 -16.21
C LEU A 127 2.24 12.35 -14.86
N VAL A 128 1.63 12.84 -13.78
CA VAL A 128 1.80 12.28 -12.42
C VAL A 128 1.39 10.80 -12.40
N ILE A 129 0.20 10.46 -12.91
CA ILE A 129 -0.29 9.07 -12.96
C ILE A 129 0.60 8.19 -13.84
N SER A 130 1.03 8.69 -15.00
CA SER A 130 1.86 7.91 -15.93
C SER A 130 3.22 7.56 -15.33
N THR A 131 3.84 8.49 -14.60
CA THR A 131 5.11 8.18 -13.91
C THR A 131 4.93 7.12 -12.82
N PHE A 132 3.80 7.13 -12.10
CA PHE A 132 3.48 6.08 -11.14
C PHE A 132 3.29 4.72 -11.83
N ILE A 133 2.58 4.67 -12.95
CA ILE A 133 2.37 3.43 -13.72
C ILE A 133 3.71 2.87 -14.20
N LEU A 134 4.62 3.72 -14.67
CA LEU A 134 5.98 3.31 -15.04
C LEU A 134 6.76 2.78 -13.84
N PHE A 135 6.65 3.43 -12.67
CA PHE A 135 7.22 2.92 -11.42
C PHE A 135 6.69 1.51 -11.11
N LEU A 136 5.37 1.32 -11.15
CA LEU A 136 4.72 0.05 -10.85
C LEU A 136 5.20 -1.05 -11.82
N PHE A 137 5.30 -0.71 -13.11
CA PHE A 137 5.83 -1.59 -14.13
C PHE A 137 7.29 -1.99 -13.83
N ALA A 138 8.16 -1.02 -13.53
CA ALA A 138 9.56 -1.29 -13.21
C ALA A 138 9.70 -2.17 -11.94
N ALA A 139 8.88 -1.92 -10.93
CA ALA A 139 8.83 -2.70 -9.70
C ALA A 139 8.41 -4.16 -9.97
N MET A 140 7.39 -4.38 -10.81
CA MET A 140 6.98 -5.73 -11.22
C MET A 140 8.04 -6.41 -12.08
N ALA A 141 8.64 -5.69 -13.04
CA ALA A 141 9.70 -6.23 -13.89
C ALA A 141 10.91 -6.71 -13.07
N ALA A 142 11.27 -5.99 -11.99
CA ALA A 142 12.32 -6.39 -11.07
C ALA A 142 12.04 -7.73 -10.36
N LEU A 143 10.77 -8.12 -10.19
CA LEU A 143 10.40 -9.41 -9.60
C LEU A 143 10.46 -10.56 -10.62
N CYS A 144 10.36 -10.26 -11.91
CA CYS A 144 10.27 -11.25 -12.98
C CYS A 144 11.62 -11.57 -13.64
N THR A 145 12.72 -10.94 -13.22
CA THR A 145 14.05 -11.15 -13.82
C THR A 145 15.15 -11.15 -12.78
N GLU A 146 16.08 -12.11 -12.89
CA GLU A 146 17.32 -12.10 -12.09
C GLU A 146 18.43 -11.33 -12.81
N ARG A 147 18.49 -11.39 -14.15
CA ARG A 147 19.58 -10.76 -14.93
C ARG A 147 19.56 -9.23 -14.87
N LEU A 148 18.38 -8.62 -14.94
CA LEU A 148 18.20 -7.16 -14.98
C LEU A 148 17.62 -6.60 -13.68
N LYS A 149 17.59 -7.39 -12.61
CA LYS A 149 16.94 -7.04 -11.34
C LYS A 149 17.39 -5.69 -10.79
N SER A 150 18.70 -5.47 -10.71
CA SER A 150 19.29 -4.23 -10.20
C SER A 150 18.94 -3.01 -11.05
N ALA A 151 18.92 -3.16 -12.38
CA ALA A 151 18.54 -2.10 -13.30
C ALA A 151 17.06 -1.72 -13.13
N TRP A 152 16.17 -2.71 -13.03
CA TRP A 152 14.74 -2.46 -12.78
C TRP A 152 14.46 -1.88 -11.39
N CYS A 153 15.18 -2.33 -10.35
CA CYS A 153 15.11 -1.72 -9.02
C CYS A 153 15.55 -0.25 -9.05
N ALA A 154 16.66 0.07 -9.73
CA ALA A 154 17.13 1.46 -9.87
C ALA A 154 16.11 2.31 -10.65
N ALA A 155 15.53 1.78 -11.73
CA ALA A 155 14.47 2.43 -12.48
C ALA A 155 13.22 2.68 -11.61
N ALA A 156 12.80 1.70 -10.81
CA ALA A 156 11.67 1.86 -9.89
C ALA A 156 11.93 2.97 -8.86
N CYS A 157 13.12 3.01 -8.24
CA CYS A 157 13.47 4.09 -7.31
C CYS A 157 13.43 5.48 -7.98
N LEU A 158 14.00 5.60 -9.18
CA LEU A 158 13.98 6.85 -9.94
C LEU A 158 12.57 7.28 -10.32
N LEU A 159 11.75 6.35 -10.81
CA LEU A 159 10.37 6.63 -11.22
C LEU A 159 9.48 6.98 -10.04
N TYR A 160 9.68 6.36 -8.88
CA TYR A 160 9.00 6.75 -7.64
C TYR A 160 9.36 8.18 -7.23
N ALA A 161 10.65 8.53 -7.23
CA ALA A 161 11.10 9.89 -6.95
C ALA A 161 10.52 10.91 -7.94
N LEU A 162 10.42 10.53 -9.21
CA LEU A 162 9.81 11.36 -10.26
C LEU A 162 8.30 11.54 -10.05
N THR A 163 7.57 10.50 -9.63
CA THR A 163 6.16 10.62 -9.27
C THR A 163 5.94 11.60 -8.13
N VAL A 164 6.75 11.51 -7.05
CA VAL A 164 6.67 12.44 -5.92
C VAL A 164 7.02 13.87 -6.35
N TYR A 165 8.08 14.03 -7.15
CA TYR A 165 8.47 15.33 -7.67
C TYR A 165 7.36 15.95 -8.53
N ASN A 166 6.80 15.20 -9.48
CA ASN A 166 5.75 15.68 -10.38
C ASN A 166 4.46 16.01 -9.61
N LEU A 167 4.08 15.21 -8.61
CA LEU A 167 2.90 15.49 -7.80
C LEU A 167 2.96 16.90 -7.20
N HIS A 168 4.12 17.28 -6.67
CA HIS A 168 4.33 18.60 -6.12
C HIS A 168 4.48 19.67 -7.21
N SER A 169 5.35 19.41 -8.20
CA SER A 169 5.77 20.43 -9.17
C SER A 169 4.66 20.85 -10.11
N GLU A 170 3.79 19.92 -10.50
CA GLU A 170 2.68 20.16 -11.43
C GLU A 170 1.49 20.84 -10.74
N VAL A 171 1.38 20.74 -9.42
CA VAL A 171 0.26 21.28 -8.64
C VAL A 171 0.59 22.64 -8.02
N LYS A 172 1.87 22.93 -7.71
CA LYS A 172 2.28 24.11 -6.93
C LYS A 172 1.69 25.45 -7.41
N ASP A 173 1.61 25.66 -8.72
CA ASP A 173 1.20 26.94 -9.31
C ASP A 173 -0.34 27.07 -9.27
N THR A 174 -1.06 25.99 -9.60
CA THR A 174 -2.53 25.94 -9.55
C THR A 174 -3.07 25.93 -8.12
N LEU A 175 -2.32 25.36 -7.17
CA LEU A 175 -2.66 25.32 -5.76
C LEU A 175 -2.77 26.72 -5.14
N SER A 176 -1.99 27.68 -5.63
CA SER A 176 -2.04 29.07 -5.16
C SER A 176 -3.38 29.77 -5.45
N ALA A 177 -4.11 29.28 -6.46
CA ALA A 177 -5.43 29.77 -6.83
C ALA A 177 -6.58 29.05 -6.10
N GLN A 178 -6.28 27.97 -5.36
CA GLN A 178 -7.26 27.28 -4.53
C GLN A 178 -7.54 28.06 -3.24
N ASP A 179 -8.73 27.85 -2.68
CA ASP A 179 -9.07 28.37 -1.36
C ASP A 179 -8.12 27.84 -0.27
N GLU A 180 -8.13 28.49 0.89
CA GLU A 180 -7.20 28.17 1.97
C GLU A 180 -7.42 26.75 2.52
N GLU A 181 -8.66 26.28 2.55
CA GLU A 181 -9.04 24.99 3.11
C GLU A 181 -8.57 23.84 2.21
N ALA A 182 -8.83 23.91 0.91
CA ALA A 182 -8.36 22.94 -0.09
C ALA A 182 -6.83 22.90 -0.15
N ARG A 183 -6.17 24.06 -0.08
CA ARG A 183 -4.71 24.14 -0.04
C ARG A 183 -4.11 23.50 1.22
N ASN A 184 -4.73 23.72 2.38
CA ASN A 184 -4.31 23.08 3.63
C ASN A 184 -4.53 21.56 3.61
N LEU A 185 -5.67 21.12 3.05
CA LEU A 185 -5.94 19.69 2.86
C LEU A 185 -4.91 19.06 1.90
N PHE A 186 -4.62 19.70 0.76
CA PHE A 186 -3.64 19.21 -0.21
C PHE A 186 -2.27 19.05 0.44
N ASN A 187 -1.75 20.09 1.11
CA ASN A 187 -0.42 20.03 1.73
C ASN A 187 -0.33 18.91 2.79
N SER A 188 -1.39 18.73 3.57
CA SER A 188 -1.46 17.68 4.58
C SER A 188 -1.51 16.28 3.95
N LEU A 189 -2.34 16.10 2.93
CA LEU A 189 -2.48 14.84 2.21
C LEU A 189 -1.23 14.49 1.40
N GLU A 190 -0.62 15.45 0.71
CA GLU A 190 0.62 15.27 -0.05
C GLU A 190 1.71 14.76 0.89
N LEU A 191 1.97 15.47 1.98
CA LEU A 191 2.98 15.07 2.95
C LEU A 191 2.69 13.69 3.54
N PHE A 192 1.44 13.43 3.92
CA PHE A 192 1.01 12.15 4.44
C PHE A 192 1.21 10.99 3.44
N CYS A 193 0.79 11.19 2.19
CA CYS A 193 0.94 10.22 1.11
C CYS A 193 2.42 9.96 0.81
N VAL A 194 3.26 10.99 0.69
CA VAL A 194 4.70 10.83 0.44
C VAL A 194 5.37 10.02 1.55
N ILE A 195 5.08 10.34 2.82
CA ILE A 195 5.63 9.61 3.96
C ILE A 195 5.15 8.15 3.95
N SER A 196 3.83 7.93 3.88
CA SER A 196 3.25 6.59 3.94
C SER A 196 3.65 5.72 2.74
N TRP A 197 3.69 6.29 1.54
CA TRP A 197 4.09 5.58 0.32
C TRP A 197 5.58 5.26 0.30
N THR A 198 6.44 6.09 0.89
CA THR A 198 7.89 5.81 0.99
C THR A 198 8.16 4.59 1.87
N CYS A 199 7.30 4.29 2.84
CA CYS A 199 7.43 3.10 3.67
C CYS A 199 7.30 1.79 2.87
N TYR A 200 6.58 1.76 1.75
CA TYR A 200 6.40 0.55 0.94
C TYR A 200 7.71 0.05 0.30
N PRO A 201 8.45 0.86 -0.51
CA PRO A 201 9.72 0.41 -1.06
C PRO A 201 10.75 0.13 0.04
N VAL A 202 10.68 0.80 1.19
CA VAL A 202 11.54 0.49 2.35
C VAL A 202 11.25 -0.91 2.89
N VAL A 203 9.99 -1.27 3.12
CA VAL A 203 9.59 -2.61 3.57
C VAL A 203 10.01 -3.68 2.56
N VAL A 204 9.76 -3.45 1.27
CA VAL A 204 10.16 -4.38 0.21
C VAL A 204 11.69 -4.53 0.18
N LEU A 205 12.44 -3.42 0.23
CA LEU A 205 13.90 -3.45 0.22
C LEU A 205 14.45 -4.20 1.44
N LEU A 206 13.90 -3.97 2.64
CA LEU A 206 14.27 -4.70 3.85
C LEU A 206 13.99 -6.21 3.73
N ALA A 207 12.83 -6.60 3.18
CA ALA A 207 12.49 -7.99 2.92
C ALA A 207 13.45 -8.67 1.93
N ARG A 208 14.03 -7.92 0.99
CA ARG A 208 15.02 -8.45 0.03
C ARG A 208 16.44 -8.47 0.59
N LEU A 209 16.85 -7.45 1.34
CA LEU A 209 18.20 -7.34 1.91
C LEU A 209 18.40 -8.20 3.16
N LYS A 210 17.34 -8.41 3.94
CA LYS A 210 17.36 -9.11 5.23
C LYS A 210 16.21 -10.13 5.33
N PRO A 211 16.20 -11.17 4.48
CA PRO A 211 15.14 -12.17 4.48
C PRO A 211 15.03 -12.93 5.81
N ASP A 212 16.12 -13.02 6.58
CA ASP A 212 16.14 -13.64 7.91
C ASP A 212 15.38 -12.82 8.98
N ILE A 213 15.19 -11.52 8.76
CA ILE A 213 14.48 -10.62 9.69
C ILE A 213 13.06 -10.37 9.20
N VAL A 214 12.91 -10.09 7.91
CA VAL A 214 11.62 -9.79 7.29
C VAL A 214 11.29 -10.92 6.35
N SER A 215 10.61 -11.93 6.90
CA SER A 215 10.08 -13.03 6.12
C SER A 215 9.01 -12.52 5.14
N ARG A 216 8.63 -13.36 4.17
CA ARG A 216 7.51 -13.07 3.27
C ARG A 216 6.18 -12.81 4.00
N ARG A 217 5.87 -13.58 5.05
CA ARG A 217 4.62 -13.39 5.81
C ARG A 217 4.66 -12.08 6.59
N THR A 218 5.83 -11.73 7.14
CA THR A 218 6.06 -10.45 7.80
C THR A 218 5.95 -9.27 6.81
N GLU A 219 6.56 -9.37 5.63
CA GLU A 219 6.39 -8.38 4.54
C GLU A 219 4.90 -8.17 4.24
N ASP A 220 4.16 -9.25 4.07
CA ASP A 220 2.74 -9.20 3.75
C ASP A 220 1.89 -8.55 4.87
N ALA A 221 2.21 -8.80 6.14
CA ALA A 221 1.53 -8.19 7.28
C ALA A 221 1.87 -6.69 7.41
N LEU A 222 3.13 -6.31 7.17
CA LEU A 222 3.56 -4.91 7.16
C LEU A 222 2.89 -4.13 6.03
N ILE A 223 2.80 -4.72 4.85
CA ILE A 223 2.09 -4.11 3.72
C ILE A 223 0.59 -3.96 4.02
N ALA A 224 -0.03 -4.92 4.72
CA ALA A 224 -1.42 -4.79 5.16
C ALA A 224 -1.65 -3.63 6.14
N ALA A 225 -0.74 -3.46 7.10
CA ALA A 225 -0.76 -2.32 8.00
C ALA A 225 -0.56 -1.00 7.24
N LEU A 226 0.38 -0.96 6.29
CA LEU A 226 0.63 0.23 5.46
C LEU A 226 -0.56 0.57 4.57
N ASP A 227 -1.25 -0.42 3.99
CA ASP A 227 -2.47 -0.18 3.21
C ASP A 227 -3.57 0.43 4.07
N CYS A 228 -3.76 -0.06 5.31
CA CYS A 228 -4.68 0.56 6.26
C CYS A 228 -4.28 2.02 6.52
N ILE A 229 -3.01 2.28 6.82
CA ILE A 229 -2.52 3.63 7.10
C ILE A 229 -2.74 4.53 5.89
N ALA A 230 -2.19 4.20 4.73
CA ALA A 230 -2.19 5.07 3.56
C ALA A 230 -3.61 5.35 3.04
N LYS A 231 -4.45 4.32 2.90
CA LYS A 231 -5.77 4.46 2.31
C LYS A 231 -6.81 4.97 3.32
N LEU A 232 -6.88 4.38 4.52
CA LEU A 232 -7.85 4.83 5.53
C LEU A 232 -7.43 6.16 6.17
N GLY A 233 -6.14 6.44 6.24
CA GLY A 233 -5.64 7.75 6.65
C GLY A 233 -6.09 8.84 5.69
N MET A 234 -5.91 8.64 4.37
CA MET A 234 -6.41 9.58 3.35
C MET A 234 -7.92 9.78 3.46
N VAL A 235 -8.69 8.70 3.65
CA VAL A 235 -10.13 8.78 3.92
C VAL A 235 -10.41 9.63 5.17
N GLY A 236 -9.67 9.42 6.26
CA GLY A 236 -9.80 10.20 7.49
C GLY A 236 -9.61 11.69 7.28
N PHE A 237 -8.55 12.10 6.55
CA PHE A 237 -8.32 13.50 6.19
C PHE A 237 -9.49 14.08 5.38
N ILE A 238 -9.98 13.36 4.37
CA ILE A 238 -11.10 13.79 3.53
C ILE A 238 -12.38 13.94 4.34
N VAL A 239 -12.68 13.00 5.25
CA VAL A 239 -13.88 13.04 6.09
C VAL A 239 -13.82 14.20 7.08
N VAL A 240 -12.67 14.42 7.73
CA VAL A 240 -12.49 15.55 8.67
C VAL A 240 -12.69 16.87 7.95
N TRP A 241 -12.03 17.05 6.80
CA TRP A 241 -12.19 18.26 5.99
C TRP A 241 -13.64 18.47 5.57
N ALA A 242 -14.30 17.44 5.03
CA ALA A 242 -15.68 17.51 4.57
C ALA A 242 -16.70 17.88 5.66
N ILE A 243 -16.41 17.55 6.92
CA ILE A 243 -17.25 17.96 8.06
C ILE A 243 -16.97 19.41 8.44
N GLN A 244 -15.71 19.85 8.39
CA GLN A 244 -15.30 21.21 8.77
C GLN A 244 -15.75 22.27 7.77
N THR A 245 -15.76 21.95 6.47
CA THR A 245 -16.19 22.88 5.41
C THR A 245 -17.71 23.00 5.29
N SER A 246 -18.46 22.32 6.15
CA SER A 246 -19.92 22.35 6.20
C SER A 246 -20.52 23.39 7.17
N ASP A 247 -19.65 24.08 7.94
CA ASP A 247 -19.98 25.19 8.85
C ASP A 247 -19.61 26.56 8.25
#